data_AF-A0A1F7GZX6-F1
#
_entry.id   AF-A0A1F7GZX6-F1
#
_cell.length_a   1.000
_cell.length_b   1.000
_cell.length_c   1.000
_cell.angle_alpha   90.00
_cell.angle_beta   90.00
_cell.angle_gamma   90.00
#
_symmetry.space_group_name_H-M   'P 1'
#
loop_
_entity.id
_entity.type
_entity.pdbx_description
1 polymer ?
#
loop_
_entity_poly.entity_id
_entity_poly.type
_entity_poly.pdbx_seq_one_letter_code
_entity_poly.pdbx_strand_id
1 'polypeptide(L)'
;MIDGDQSATYKPQDTRNSPRFALGLRRGAQPPSSNSHSLNEQPSEAFRKWIEMEVLKIMKELVGRKDVQSKRIQEIANRTLDLIKPGMTMGALFQAAIKLNDGYPELDPLVIKLMKEYEQKYKYKAIEQVTDLVENGKYDEAEDVVKKVLEFKMSE
;
A
#
# COMPACT_ATOMS: atom_id res chain seq x y z
N MET A 1 40.53 54.84 -43.15
CA MET A 1 41.08 53.48 -43.34
C MET A 1 39.88 52.55 -43.17
N ILE A 2 39.13 52.37 -44.25
CA ILE A 2 39.16 51.26 -45.23
C ILE A 2 38.57 49.97 -44.66
N ASP A 3 37.54 49.54 -45.38
CA ASP A 3 36.72 48.33 -45.39
C ASP A 3 37.45 47.00 -45.20
N GLY A 4 36.67 45.96 -44.88
CA GLY A 4 37.15 44.57 -44.95
C GLY A 4 36.11 43.53 -44.56
N ASP A 5 35.01 43.47 -45.31
CA ASP A 5 34.16 42.28 -45.47
C ASP A 5 34.97 41.11 -46.07
N GLN A 6 34.63 39.86 -45.71
CA GLN A 6 34.51 38.69 -46.61
C GLN A 6 34.50 37.33 -45.86
N SER A 7 33.28 36.81 -45.71
CA SER A 7 32.79 35.50 -46.18
C SER A 7 33.72 34.27 -46.30
N ALA A 8 33.28 33.20 -45.62
CA ALA A 8 33.06 31.82 -46.10
C ALA A 8 34.23 30.96 -46.61
N THR A 9 34.41 29.76 -46.03
CA THR A 9 34.46 28.51 -46.81
C THR A 9 34.14 27.27 -45.95
N TYR A 10 33.11 26.52 -46.34
CA TYR A 10 32.89 25.12 -45.94
C TYR A 10 33.31 24.26 -47.12
N LYS A 11 34.11 23.20 -46.94
CA LYS A 11 34.07 22.03 -47.82
C LYS A 11 34.43 20.70 -47.11
N PRO A 12 33.79 19.58 -47.54
CA PRO A 12 33.88 18.24 -46.95
C PRO A 12 34.81 17.29 -47.73
N GLN A 13 35.06 16.08 -47.20
CA GLN A 13 35.39 14.80 -47.89
C GLN A 13 35.79 13.79 -46.80
N ASP A 14 35.01 12.75 -46.47
CA ASP A 14 34.66 11.52 -47.22
C ASP A 14 35.87 10.78 -47.82
N THR A 15 36.21 9.62 -47.26
CA THR A 15 36.06 8.30 -47.92
C THR A 15 36.99 7.23 -47.33
N ARG A 16 36.40 6.02 -47.17
CA ARG A 16 37.04 4.70 -47.30
C ARG A 16 38.08 4.29 -46.24
N ASN A 17 37.76 3.28 -45.42
CA ASN A 17 38.10 1.88 -45.69
C ASN A 17 37.80 1.00 -44.46
N SER A 18 36.91 0.01 -44.60
CA SER A 18 36.92 -1.19 -43.75
C SER A 18 37.89 -2.21 -44.37
N PRO A 19 38.45 -3.18 -43.61
CA PRO A 19 37.70 -4.42 -43.36
C PRO A 19 37.94 -5.15 -42.01
N ARG A 20 37.07 -6.15 -41.83
CA ARG A 20 36.79 -7.16 -40.79
C ARG A 20 37.98 -7.98 -40.22
N PHE A 21 37.62 -8.79 -39.19
CA PHE A 21 38.24 -10.00 -38.57
C PHE A 21 38.64 -9.72 -37.09
N ALA A 22 38.29 -10.49 -36.04
CA ALA A 22 37.73 -11.84 -35.89
C ALA A 22 37.11 -12.02 -34.47
N LEU A 23 36.45 -13.16 -34.26
CA LEU A 23 35.80 -13.64 -33.03
C LEU A 23 36.67 -13.66 -31.77
N GLY A 24 36.04 -13.48 -30.60
CA GLY A 24 36.59 -13.90 -29.29
C GLY A 24 35.60 -13.74 -28.14
N LEU A 25 35.10 -14.85 -27.60
CA LEU A 25 34.23 -14.94 -26.42
C LEU A 25 34.84 -14.27 -25.18
N ARG A 26 34.02 -13.57 -24.35
CA ARG A 26 33.87 -13.87 -22.91
C ARG A 26 32.77 -13.05 -22.21
N ARG A 27 31.95 -13.80 -21.47
CA ARG A 27 30.96 -13.44 -20.43
C ARG A 27 31.08 -12.03 -19.84
N GLY A 28 30.07 -11.20 -20.11
CA GLY A 28 29.55 -10.24 -19.16
C GLY A 28 28.18 -10.73 -18.71
N ALA A 29 28.12 -11.49 -17.62
CA ALA A 29 26.86 -11.81 -16.98
C ALA A 29 26.24 -10.49 -16.51
N GLN A 30 25.12 -10.12 -17.12
CA GLN A 30 24.25 -9.06 -16.63
C GLN A 30 23.84 -9.46 -15.21
N PRO A 31 24.11 -8.65 -14.17
CA PRO A 31 23.66 -8.99 -12.83
C PRO A 31 22.14 -9.16 -12.87
N PRO A 32 21.58 -10.15 -12.15
CA PRO A 32 20.13 -10.31 -12.07
C PRO A 32 19.56 -8.97 -11.62
N SER A 33 18.73 -8.38 -12.48
CA SER A 33 17.88 -7.25 -12.17
C SER A 33 17.27 -7.51 -10.81
N SER A 34 17.73 -6.73 -9.82
CA SER A 34 17.23 -6.78 -8.46
C SER A 34 15.72 -6.72 -8.54
N ASN A 35 15.05 -7.78 -8.08
CA ASN A 35 13.60 -7.78 -7.89
C ASN A 35 13.26 -6.64 -6.93
N SER A 36 12.96 -5.48 -7.48
CA SER A 36 12.25 -4.40 -6.83
C SER A 36 10.79 -4.82 -6.72
N HIS A 37 10.48 -5.61 -5.69
CA HIS A 37 9.15 -5.72 -5.11
C HIS A 37 9.33 -5.38 -3.62
N SER A 38 8.73 -4.36 -3.03
CA SER A 38 7.78 -3.35 -3.50
C SER A 38 7.88 -2.18 -2.51
N LEU A 39 8.40 -1.04 -2.93
CA LEU A 39 8.37 0.20 -2.14
C LEU A 39 7.19 1.06 -2.59
N ASN A 40 5.98 0.53 -2.39
CA ASN A 40 4.70 1.26 -2.32
C ASN A 40 3.59 0.23 -2.22
N GLU A 41 3.49 -0.43 -1.08
CA GLU A 41 2.29 -1.19 -0.78
C GLU A 41 1.15 -0.19 -0.52
N GLN A 42 0.06 -0.29 -1.30
CA GLN A 42 -1.12 0.55 -1.11
C GLN A 42 -1.58 0.46 0.35
N PRO A 43 -2.02 1.56 1.00
CA PRO A 43 -2.42 1.53 2.41
C PRO A 43 -3.45 0.45 2.75
N SER A 44 -4.36 0.15 1.81
CA SER A 44 -5.34 -0.94 1.95
C SER A 44 -4.70 -2.33 1.94
N GLU A 45 -3.69 -2.57 1.11
CA GLU A 45 -2.98 -3.86 1.06
C GLU A 45 -2.14 -4.07 2.33
N ALA A 46 -1.50 -3.01 2.83
CA ALA A 46 -0.81 -3.06 4.13
C ALA A 46 -1.79 -3.38 5.27
N PHE A 47 -3.00 -2.80 5.24
CA PHE A 47 -4.04 -3.08 6.22
C PHE A 47 -4.59 -4.51 6.12
N ARG A 48 -4.85 -4.99 4.91
CA ARG A 48 -5.27 -6.38 4.63
C ARG A 48 -4.28 -7.37 5.24
N LYS A 49 -2.99 -7.20 4.95
CA LYS A 49 -1.91 -8.03 5.51
C LYS A 49 -1.83 -7.95 7.02
N TRP A 50 -2.04 -6.76 7.60
CA TRP A 50 -2.07 -6.61 9.04
C TRP A 50 -3.21 -7.43 9.67
N ILE A 51 -4.41 -7.41 9.09
CA ILE A 51 -5.55 -8.23 9.55
C ILE A 51 -5.17 -9.72 9.46
N GLU A 52 -4.67 -10.18 8.32
CA GLU A 52 -4.24 -11.57 8.10
C GLU A 52 -3.20 -12.01 9.15
N MET A 53 -2.20 -11.17 9.43
CA MET A 53 -1.17 -11.46 10.44
C MET A 53 -1.75 -11.56 11.85
N GLU A 54 -2.68 -10.70 12.24
CA GLU A 54 -3.28 -10.76 13.57
C GLU A 54 -4.16 -12.01 13.73
N VAL A 55 -4.93 -12.40 12.69
CA VAL A 55 -5.66 -13.68 12.69
C VAL A 55 -4.70 -14.85 12.86
N LEU A 56 -3.57 -14.86 12.13
CA LEU A 56 -2.57 -15.93 12.23
C LEU A 56 -1.97 -16.05 13.64
N LYS A 57 -1.77 -14.92 14.34
CA LYS A 57 -1.32 -14.93 15.74
C LYS A 57 -2.34 -15.60 16.65
N ILE A 58 -3.62 -15.26 16.51
CA ILE A 58 -4.70 -15.89 17.26
C ILE A 58 -4.76 -17.38 16.98
N MET A 59 -4.73 -17.78 15.70
CA MET A 59 -4.70 -19.20 15.33
C MET A 59 -3.51 -19.94 15.95
N LYS A 60 -2.33 -19.33 15.97
CA LYS A 60 -1.13 -19.92 16.59
C LYS A 60 -1.30 -20.11 18.10
N GLU A 61 -1.94 -19.15 18.79
CA GLU A 61 -2.28 -19.30 20.20
C GLU A 61 -3.29 -20.43 20.41
N LEU A 62 -4.32 -20.54 19.56
CA LEU A 62 -5.31 -21.62 19.62
C LEU A 62 -4.68 -23.00 19.42
N VAL A 63 -3.73 -23.16 18.49
CA VAL A 63 -2.97 -24.43 18.33
C VAL A 63 -2.24 -24.81 19.61
N GLY A 64 -1.73 -23.83 20.36
CA GLY A 64 -1.04 -24.07 21.63
C GLY A 64 -1.97 -24.54 22.75
N ARG A 65 -3.27 -24.27 22.65
CA ARG A 65 -4.28 -24.72 23.60
C ARG A 65 -4.81 -26.07 23.14
N LYS A 66 -4.47 -27.14 23.88
CA LYS A 66 -4.75 -28.55 23.50
C LYS A 66 -6.24 -28.91 23.38
N ASP A 67 -7.13 -27.98 23.68
CA ASP A 67 -8.59 -28.10 23.67
C ASP A 67 -9.24 -27.61 22.36
N VAL A 68 -8.50 -26.95 21.46
CA VAL A 68 -9.04 -26.46 20.19
C VAL A 68 -8.89 -27.50 19.07
N GLN A 69 -10.00 -27.87 18.44
CA GLN A 69 -10.00 -28.81 17.32
C GLN A 69 -9.37 -28.17 16.07
N SER A 70 -8.54 -28.93 15.36
CA SER A 70 -7.93 -28.49 14.08
C SER A 70 -8.95 -27.97 13.07
N LYS A 71 -10.15 -28.55 13.07
CA LYS A 71 -11.29 -28.11 12.26
C LYS A 71 -11.69 -26.66 12.55
N ARG A 72 -11.69 -26.23 13.82
CA ARG A 72 -12.06 -24.87 14.23
C ARG A 72 -11.07 -23.84 13.68
N ILE A 73 -9.79 -24.19 13.69
CA ILE A 73 -8.71 -23.36 13.17
C ILE A 73 -8.82 -23.23 11.65
N GLN A 74 -9.17 -24.31 10.96
CA GLN A 74 -9.41 -24.30 9.52
C GLN A 74 -10.63 -23.44 9.14
N GLU A 75 -11.71 -23.51 9.93
CA GLU A 75 -12.89 -22.66 9.73
C GLU A 75 -12.57 -21.17 9.87
N ILE A 76 -11.75 -20.79 10.87
CA ILE A 76 -11.27 -19.40 11.03
C ILE A 76 -10.45 -18.95 9.82
N ALA A 77 -9.54 -19.80 9.33
CA ALA A 77 -8.72 -19.49 8.16
C ALA A 77 -9.59 -19.26 6.92
N ASN A 78 -10.50 -20.19 6.63
CA ASN A 78 -11.40 -20.10 5.48
C ASN A 78 -12.25 -18.83 5.55
N ARG A 79 -12.85 -18.54 6.71
CA ARG A 79 -13.64 -17.32 6.90
C ARG A 79 -12.83 -16.04 6.66
N THR A 80 -11.58 -16.04 7.10
CA THR A 80 -10.69 -14.90 6.89
C THR A 80 -10.43 -14.69 5.40
N LEU A 81 -10.15 -15.76 4.65
CA LEU A 81 -9.95 -15.69 3.20
C LEU A 81 -11.23 -15.33 2.43
N ASP A 82 -12.39 -15.72 2.95
CA ASP A 82 -13.69 -15.39 2.33
C ASP A 82 -14.06 -13.92 2.49
N LEU A 83 -13.71 -13.31 3.63
CA LEU A 83 -14.07 -11.93 3.97
C LEU A 83 -13.00 -10.92 3.58
N ILE A 84 -11.72 -11.27 3.71
CA ILE A 84 -10.59 -10.36 3.52
C ILE A 84 -9.92 -10.68 2.18
N LYS A 85 -10.27 -9.91 1.15
CA LYS A 85 -9.78 -10.13 -0.22
C LYS A 85 -8.78 -9.07 -0.68
N PRO A 86 -7.81 -9.43 -1.53
CA PRO A 86 -6.96 -8.46 -2.22
C PRO A 86 -7.78 -7.45 -3.03
N GLY A 87 -7.29 -6.22 -3.15
CA GLY A 87 -7.94 -5.16 -3.92
C GLY A 87 -9.15 -4.50 -3.25
N MET A 88 -9.52 -4.91 -2.03
CA MET A 88 -10.56 -4.23 -1.26
C MET A 88 -10.12 -2.82 -0.82
N THR A 89 -11.08 -1.91 -0.72
CA THR A 89 -10.86 -0.57 -0.16
C THR A 89 -10.66 -0.65 1.35
N MET A 90 -10.08 0.39 1.96
CA MET A 90 -9.88 0.46 3.41
C MET A 90 -11.19 0.29 4.19
N GLY A 91 -12.26 0.96 3.74
CA GLY A 91 -13.59 0.84 4.36
C GLY A 91 -14.18 -0.57 4.23
N ALA A 92 -14.10 -1.17 3.05
CA ALA A 92 -14.58 -2.54 2.83
C ALA A 92 -13.79 -3.56 3.68
N LEU A 93 -12.47 -3.42 3.79
CA LEU A 93 -11.64 -4.24 4.66
C LEU A 93 -12.02 -4.10 6.13
N PHE A 94 -12.27 -2.87 6.59
CA PHE A 94 -12.69 -2.62 7.96
C PHE A 94 -14.05 -3.28 8.25
N GLN A 95 -15.04 -3.07 7.38
CA GLN A 95 -16.38 -3.65 7.52
C GLN A 95 -16.36 -5.19 7.46
N ALA A 96 -15.49 -5.77 6.63
CA ALA A 96 -15.30 -7.21 6.59
C ALA A 96 -14.60 -7.73 7.87
N ALA A 97 -13.59 -7.00 8.35
CA ALA A 97 -12.80 -7.38 9.52
C ALA A 97 -13.61 -7.36 10.82
N ILE A 98 -14.54 -6.40 11.01
CA ILE A 98 -15.41 -6.38 12.19
C ILE A 98 -16.40 -7.55 12.24
N LYS A 99 -16.66 -8.21 11.11
CA LYS A 99 -17.54 -9.39 10.99
C LYS A 99 -16.78 -10.72 11.13
N LEU A 100 -15.46 -10.68 11.28
CA LEU A 100 -14.65 -11.89 11.39
C LEU A 100 -15.08 -12.74 12.59
N ASN A 101 -15.47 -12.11 13.69
CA ASN A 101 -15.86 -12.78 14.92
C ASN A 101 -17.28 -13.38 14.91
N ASP A 102 -18.12 -13.15 13.89
CA ASP A 102 -19.48 -13.73 13.89
C ASP A 102 -19.42 -15.26 13.86
N GLY A 103 -19.76 -15.89 14.99
CA GLY A 103 -19.64 -17.33 15.18
C GLY A 103 -18.21 -17.80 15.54
N TYR A 104 -17.27 -16.87 15.73
CA TYR A 104 -15.85 -17.09 16.07
C TYR A 104 -15.39 -16.12 17.18
N PRO A 105 -15.87 -16.28 18.42
CA PRO A 105 -15.50 -15.42 19.55
C PRO A 105 -13.98 -15.41 19.84
N GLU A 106 -13.24 -16.42 19.35
CA GLU A 106 -11.79 -16.43 19.41
C GLU A 106 -11.15 -15.22 18.72
N LEU A 107 -11.86 -14.59 17.78
CA LEU A 107 -11.41 -13.41 17.03
C LEU A 107 -11.87 -12.08 17.67
N ASP A 108 -12.64 -12.10 18.77
CA ASP A 108 -13.06 -10.88 19.48
C ASP A 108 -11.89 -9.94 19.83
N PRO A 109 -10.73 -10.44 20.32
CA PRO A 109 -9.60 -9.57 20.63
C PRO A 109 -9.07 -8.79 19.42
N LEU A 110 -9.12 -9.38 18.22
CA LEU A 110 -8.76 -8.70 16.96
C LEU A 110 -9.76 -7.60 16.64
N VAL A 111 -11.05 -7.91 16.68
CA VAL A 111 -12.11 -6.93 16.35
C VAL A 111 -12.04 -5.73 17.30
N ILE A 112 -11.85 -5.97 18.61
CA ILE A 112 -11.68 -4.89 19.59
C ILE A 112 -10.44 -4.04 19.26
N LYS A 113 -9.31 -4.68 18.92
CA LYS A 113 -8.08 -3.97 18.55
C LYS A 113 -8.27 -3.14 17.29
N LEU A 114 -8.96 -3.69 16.28
CA LEU A 114 -9.28 -3.03 15.02
C LEU A 114 -10.15 -1.79 15.24
N MET A 115 -11.19 -1.90 16.07
CA MET A 115 -12.06 -0.77 16.42
C MET A 115 -11.30 0.33 17.16
N LYS A 116 -10.40 -0.02 18.10
CA LYS A 116 -9.56 0.96 18.80
C LYS A 116 -8.59 1.68 17.86
N GLU A 117 -7.92 0.94 16.99
CA GLU A 117 -7.02 1.52 15.97
C GLU A 117 -7.78 2.46 15.04
N TYR A 118 -8.98 2.08 14.62
CA TYR A 118 -9.83 2.92 13.79
C TYR A 118 -10.26 4.19 14.51
N GLU A 119 -10.71 4.07 15.77
CA GLU A 119 -11.08 5.22 16.57
C GLU A 119 -9.90 6.19 16.75
N GLN A 120 -8.72 5.68 17.11
CA GLN A 120 -7.49 6.46 17.26
C GLN A 120 -7.03 7.15 15.98
N LYS A 121 -7.01 6.42 14.86
CA LYS A 121 -6.45 6.97 13.61
C LYS A 121 -7.41 7.89 12.86
N TYR A 122 -8.71 7.65 12.95
CA TYR A 122 -9.68 8.35 12.09
C TYR A 122 -10.59 9.29 12.87
N LYS A 123 -11.06 8.91 14.05
CA LYS A 123 -11.97 9.77 14.83
C LYS A 123 -11.20 10.88 15.53
N TYR A 124 -10.10 10.55 16.22
CA TYR A 124 -9.35 11.57 16.96
C TYR A 124 -8.54 12.51 16.06
N LYS A 125 -7.91 12.01 14.98
CA LYS A 125 -7.17 12.90 14.05
C LYS A 125 -8.06 13.86 13.29
N ALA A 126 -9.26 13.43 12.89
CA ALA A 126 -10.21 14.31 12.23
C ALA A 126 -10.73 15.39 13.20
N ILE A 127 -11.03 15.01 14.45
CA ILE A 127 -11.45 15.96 15.48
C ILE A 127 -10.33 16.93 15.83
N GLU A 128 -9.09 16.47 15.95
CA GLU A 128 -7.91 17.30 16.21
C GLU A 128 -7.68 18.30 15.06
N GLN A 129 -7.72 17.86 13.81
CA GLN A 129 -7.60 18.76 12.65
C GLN A 129 -8.74 19.78 12.57
N VAL A 130 -9.98 19.36 12.85
CA VAL A 130 -11.13 20.28 12.87
C VAL A 130 -11.00 21.28 14.00
N THR A 131 -10.54 20.84 15.18
CA THR A 131 -10.32 21.72 16.34
C THR A 131 -9.22 22.73 16.04
N ASP A 132 -8.09 22.31 15.48
CA ASP A 132 -7.01 23.21 15.07
C ASP A 132 -7.47 24.21 14.01
N LEU A 133 -8.24 23.77 13.02
CA LEU A 133 -8.75 24.66 11.96
C LEU A 133 -9.76 25.66 12.51
N VAL A 134 -10.63 25.25 13.43
CA VAL A 134 -11.59 26.13 14.11
C VAL A 134 -10.87 27.15 14.99
N GLU A 135 -9.87 26.74 15.77
CA GLU A 135 -9.07 27.63 16.61
C GLU A 135 -8.27 28.65 15.77
N ASN A 136 -7.85 28.26 14.57
CA ASN A 136 -7.18 29.15 13.61
C ASN A 136 -8.14 29.97 12.74
N GLY A 137 -9.46 29.91 12.98
CA GLY A 137 -10.48 30.66 12.24
C GLY A 137 -10.72 30.18 10.80
N LYS A 138 -10.23 29.00 10.43
CA LYS A 138 -10.33 28.38 9.11
C LYS A 138 -11.58 27.49 9.01
N TYR A 139 -12.74 28.12 9.17
CA TYR A 139 -14.02 27.40 9.23
C TYR A 139 -14.38 26.65 7.94
N ASP A 140 -14.05 27.21 6.78
CA ASP A 140 -14.32 26.57 5.48
C ASP A 140 -13.50 25.28 5.30
N GLU A 141 -12.22 25.29 5.71
CA GLU A 141 -11.36 24.11 5.69
C GLU A 141 -11.83 23.05 6.70
N ALA A 142 -12.30 23.49 7.87
CA ALA A 142 -12.87 22.60 8.88
C ALA A 142 -14.16 21.92 8.38
N GLU A 143 -15.02 22.65 7.67
CA GLU A 143 -16.24 22.11 7.08
C GLU A 143 -15.94 21.03 6.04
N ASP A 144 -14.92 21.23 5.20
CA ASP A 144 -14.48 20.24 4.21
C ASP A 144 -13.93 18.97 4.84
N VAL A 145 -13.20 19.09 5.95
CA VAL A 145 -12.70 17.92 6.70
C VAL A 145 -13.88 17.15 7.33
N VAL A 146 -14.85 17.85 7.91
CA VAL A 146 -16.07 17.23 8.46
C VAL A 146 -16.88 16.53 7.37
N LYS A 147 -17.06 17.17 6.19
CA LYS A 147 -17.74 16.55 5.05
C LYS A 147 -17.05 15.26 4.60
N LYS A 148 -15.73 15.25 4.47
CA LYS A 148 -14.98 14.03 4.10
C LYS A 148 -15.16 12.90 5.12
N VAL A 149 -15.19 13.23 6.40
CA VAL A 149 -15.42 12.25 7.49
C VAL A 149 -16.86 11.71 7.44
N LEU A 150 -17.83 12.57 7.15
CA LEU A 150 -19.25 12.19 7.01
C LEU A 150 -19.51 11.39 5.73
N GLU A 151 -18.92 11.76 4.60
CA GLU A 151 -19.01 10.99 3.34
C GLU A 151 -18.42 9.59 3.51
N PHE A 152 -17.34 9.45 4.27
CA PHE A 152 -16.79 8.13 4.59
C PHE A 152 -17.75 7.28 5.44
N LYS A 153 -18.54 7.91 6.32
CA LYS A 153 -19.64 7.25 7.07
C LYS A 153 -20.90 7.00 6.24
N MET A 154 -21.21 7.83 5.27
CA MET A 154 -22.43 7.71 4.45
C MET A 154 -22.27 6.82 3.23
N SER A 155 -21.02 6.50 2.86
CA SER A 155 -20.70 5.47 1.86
C SER A 155 -20.71 4.04 2.46
N GLU A 156 -21.15 3.90 3.72
CA GLU A 156 -21.50 2.63 4.40
C GLU A 156 -22.72 1.96 3.77
#